data_AF-A0AAC9S6M0-F1
#
_entry.id   AF-A0AAC9S6M0-F1
#
_cell.length_a   1.000
_cell.length_b   1.000
_cell.length_c   1.000
_cell.angle_alpha   90.00
_cell.angle_beta   90.00
_cell.angle_gamma   90.00
#
_symmetry.space_group_name_H-M   'P 1'
#
loop_
_entity.id
_entity.type
_entity.pdbx_description
1 polymer ?
#
loop_
_entity_poly.entity_id
_entity_poly.type
_entity_poly.pdbx_seq_one_letter_code
_entity_poly.pdbx_strand_id
1 'polypeptide(L)'
;MANHTIDNAFTARSKTGAAFEPTYSGALSFMRRKYTKDVKGADAVVWGIPFDAAVTNRPGARFGPQAIRRASAILDNDPQYPFSRDLFEHLAVVDYGDCLLDSGNHQKTPGTIEREAAKILKSGAFLLTLGGDHFVTWPLLKAHAAIHGPLALVQFDAHQDTWPDDGKRIDHGSFVGRAVKEGIIDPDRSIQIGIRTHAPDTFGIKILHGHEIEEMRASDIAYAIVDRTGGKKTYLTFDIDCLDPAYAPGTGTPVAGGPSSAKILSTLRQLNQIDIVGADVVEVAPAYDHADITAIAGSMVAMQYLGLLAERKARLEELNNGNHNGAAVIQGQGIQS
;
A
#
# COMPACT_ATOMS: atom_id res chain seq x y z
N MET A 1 -11.72 23.67 -22.28
CA MET A 1 -12.08 22.55 -23.19
C MET A 1 -11.19 22.61 -24.41
N ALA A 2 -10.71 21.46 -24.90
CA ALA A 2 -9.84 21.26 -26.07
C ALA A 2 -8.31 21.37 -25.85
N ASN A 3 -7.74 20.40 -25.12
CA ASN A 3 -6.51 19.70 -25.56
C ASN A 3 -6.33 18.36 -24.81
N HIS A 4 -7.43 17.68 -24.50
CA HIS A 4 -7.41 16.47 -23.67
C HIS A 4 -6.94 15.30 -24.53
N THR A 5 -5.66 14.95 -24.42
CA THR A 5 -5.15 13.68 -24.93
C THR A 5 -5.75 12.55 -24.09
N ILE A 6 -6.23 11.50 -24.73
CA ILE A 6 -6.59 10.24 -24.07
C ILE A 6 -5.32 9.42 -23.80
N ASP A 7 -5.46 8.33 -23.04
CA ASP A 7 -4.36 7.42 -22.69
C ASP A 7 -3.24 8.14 -21.93
N ASN A 8 -3.57 8.86 -20.85
CA ASN A 8 -2.62 9.61 -20.04
C ASN A 8 -1.48 8.72 -19.54
N ALA A 9 -1.76 7.44 -19.30
CA ALA A 9 -0.73 6.44 -18.99
C ALA A 9 0.42 6.43 -20.02
N PHE A 10 0.16 6.68 -21.30
CA PHE A 10 1.17 6.71 -22.36
C PHE A 10 1.55 8.13 -22.79
N THR A 11 0.58 9.05 -22.82
CA THR A 11 0.74 10.37 -23.42
C THR A 11 1.22 11.44 -22.44
N ALA A 12 1.14 11.18 -21.13
CA ALA A 12 1.57 12.13 -20.10
C ALA A 12 3.03 12.56 -20.29
N ARG A 13 3.26 13.87 -20.26
CA ARG A 13 4.60 14.47 -20.33
C ARG A 13 5.22 14.71 -18.95
N SER A 14 4.39 14.80 -17.91
CA SER A 14 4.79 14.94 -16.51
C SER A 14 4.48 13.67 -15.71
N LYS A 15 5.06 13.56 -14.51
CA LYS A 15 4.70 12.58 -13.47
C LYS A 15 3.62 13.11 -12.51
N THR A 16 3.31 14.40 -12.60
CA THR A 16 2.25 15.11 -11.88
C THR A 16 1.10 15.50 -12.82
N GLY A 17 -0.02 15.90 -12.22
CA GLY A 17 -1.18 16.49 -12.89
C GLY A 17 -2.32 15.52 -13.15
N ALA A 18 -3.49 16.10 -13.32
CA ALA A 18 -4.73 15.47 -13.73
C ALA A 18 -4.63 14.59 -15.00
N ALA A 19 -5.40 13.51 -15.04
CA ALA A 19 -5.83 12.88 -16.30
C ALA A 19 -7.27 13.32 -16.62
N PHE A 20 -7.73 13.19 -17.86
CA PHE A 20 -9.09 13.62 -18.24
C PHE A 20 -9.71 12.60 -19.20
N GLU A 21 -9.71 11.33 -18.80
CA GLU A 21 -10.18 10.24 -19.65
C GLU A 21 -11.67 9.96 -19.40
N PRO A 22 -12.47 9.61 -20.43
CA PRO A 22 -13.74 8.97 -20.16
C PRO A 22 -13.48 7.71 -19.32
N THR A 23 -14.10 7.60 -18.14
CA THR A 23 -13.76 6.57 -17.14
C THR A 23 -13.79 5.14 -17.69
N TYR A 24 -14.64 4.88 -18.68
CA TYR A 24 -14.82 3.57 -19.33
C TYR A 24 -13.80 3.24 -20.44
N SER A 25 -12.90 4.16 -20.81
CA SER A 25 -11.94 3.98 -21.89
C SER A 25 -10.51 4.35 -21.46
N GLY A 26 -9.60 4.38 -22.44
CA GLY A 26 -8.21 4.75 -22.27
C GLY A 26 -7.34 3.73 -21.51
N ALA A 27 -6.04 3.95 -21.51
CA ALA A 27 -5.05 3.07 -20.92
C ALA A 27 -5.21 2.94 -19.38
N LEU A 28 -5.24 1.69 -18.90
CA LEU A 28 -5.51 1.35 -17.49
C LEU A 28 -4.22 1.14 -16.69
N SER A 29 -3.42 2.19 -16.54
CA SER A 29 -2.49 2.29 -15.41
C SER A 29 -3.24 2.62 -14.12
N PHE A 30 -2.63 2.38 -12.97
CA PHE A 30 -3.19 2.75 -11.68
C PHE A 30 -3.46 4.25 -11.63
N MET A 31 -4.71 4.65 -11.36
CA MET A 31 -5.21 6.03 -11.32
C MET A 31 -4.74 6.86 -12.54
N ARG A 32 -4.67 6.24 -13.72
CA ARG A 32 -4.22 6.84 -14.99
C ARG A 32 -2.82 7.46 -14.94
N ARG A 33 -1.96 7.02 -14.01
CA ARG A 33 -0.57 7.51 -13.89
C ARG A 33 0.32 7.05 -15.02
N LYS A 34 1.29 7.87 -15.39
CA LYS A 34 2.20 7.57 -16.49
C LYS A 34 2.87 6.20 -16.31
N TYR A 35 2.74 5.33 -17.31
CA TYR A 35 3.56 4.13 -17.43
C TYR A 35 4.99 4.52 -17.76
N THR A 36 5.93 4.19 -16.89
CA THR A 36 7.35 4.38 -17.16
C THR A 36 8.22 3.53 -16.22
N LYS A 37 9.37 3.09 -16.74
CA LYS A 37 10.44 2.48 -15.92
C LYS A 37 11.43 3.54 -15.38
N ASP A 38 11.32 4.79 -15.82
CA ASP A 38 12.07 5.91 -15.25
C ASP A 38 11.39 6.45 -13.99
N VAL A 39 11.94 6.08 -12.84
CA VAL A 39 11.48 6.50 -11.51
C VAL A 39 12.15 7.79 -11.00
N LYS A 40 13.05 8.41 -11.77
CA LYS A 40 13.77 9.61 -11.32
C LYS A 40 12.79 10.75 -11.02
N GLY A 41 12.86 11.29 -9.80
CA GLY A 41 12.00 12.39 -9.36
C GLY A 41 10.52 12.00 -9.17
N ALA A 42 10.21 10.71 -9.09
CA ALA A 42 8.91 10.25 -8.58
C ALA A 42 8.91 10.34 -7.05
N ASP A 43 7.81 10.82 -6.47
CA ASP A 43 7.54 10.72 -5.04
C ASP A 43 7.04 9.33 -4.67
N ALA A 44 6.25 8.70 -5.56
CA ALA A 44 5.78 7.33 -5.41
C ALA A 44 5.84 6.54 -6.71
N VAL A 45 6.04 5.23 -6.57
CA VAL A 45 6.08 4.26 -7.65
C VAL A 45 5.07 3.17 -7.34
N VAL A 46 4.08 3.01 -8.23
CA VAL A 46 3.12 1.90 -8.16
C VAL A 46 3.66 0.73 -8.94
N TRP A 47 3.66 -0.47 -8.36
CA TRP A 47 4.24 -1.65 -8.99
C TRP A 47 3.38 -2.89 -8.75
N GLY A 48 3.07 -3.66 -9.78
CA GLY A 48 2.30 -4.91 -9.63
C GLY A 48 3.18 -6.14 -9.48
N ILE A 49 2.81 -7.09 -8.62
CA ILE A 49 3.47 -8.39 -8.49
C ILE A 49 2.44 -9.51 -8.73
N PRO A 50 2.24 -9.94 -9.98
CA PRO A 50 1.23 -10.94 -10.34
C PRO A 50 1.67 -12.37 -9.99
N PHE A 51 1.65 -12.71 -8.69
CA PHE A 51 2.09 -14.00 -8.15
C PHE A 51 1.04 -14.59 -7.20
N ASP A 52 0.67 -15.85 -7.36
CA ASP A 52 -0.27 -16.53 -6.44
C ASP A 52 0.10 -18.01 -6.21
N ALA A 53 1.38 -18.36 -6.40
CA ALA A 53 1.82 -19.75 -6.26
C ALA A 53 2.12 -20.16 -4.80
N ALA A 54 1.95 -19.24 -3.84
CA ALA A 54 2.07 -19.50 -2.42
C ALA A 54 0.73 -19.74 -1.71
N VAL A 55 -0.39 -19.63 -2.43
CA VAL A 55 -1.74 -19.82 -1.87
C VAL A 55 -1.97 -21.26 -1.40
N THR A 56 -2.72 -21.40 -0.31
CA THR A 56 -3.09 -22.72 0.24
C THR A 56 -4.46 -23.23 -0.23
N ASN A 57 -5.33 -22.35 -0.73
CA ASN A 57 -6.70 -22.67 -1.14
C ASN A 57 -6.97 -22.28 -2.60
N ARG A 58 -7.55 -21.09 -2.83
CA ARG A 58 -8.00 -20.66 -4.15
C ARG A 58 -6.96 -19.76 -4.84
N PRO A 59 -6.44 -20.13 -6.02
CA PRO A 59 -5.58 -19.25 -6.81
C PRO A 59 -6.43 -18.20 -7.54
N GLY A 60 -5.78 -17.14 -8.02
CA GLY A 60 -6.45 -16.05 -8.75
C GLY A 60 -5.84 -14.69 -8.49
N ALA A 61 -5.11 -14.54 -7.38
CA ALA A 61 -4.48 -13.28 -6.98
C ALA A 61 -3.41 -12.80 -7.99
N ARG A 62 -2.87 -13.68 -8.86
CA ARG A 62 -1.97 -13.25 -9.95
C ARG A 62 -2.59 -12.22 -10.91
N PHE A 63 -3.93 -12.12 -10.95
CA PHE A 63 -4.64 -11.12 -11.75
C PHE A 63 -5.05 -9.87 -10.96
N GLY A 64 -4.80 -9.85 -9.65
CA GLY A 64 -5.08 -8.74 -8.73
C GLY A 64 -4.55 -7.39 -9.21
N PRO A 65 -3.28 -7.26 -9.65
CA PRO A 65 -2.74 -5.97 -10.08
C PRO A 65 -3.51 -5.36 -11.26
N GLN A 66 -3.97 -6.19 -12.20
CA GLN A 66 -4.75 -5.72 -13.34
C GLN A 66 -6.15 -5.27 -12.93
N ALA A 67 -6.81 -6.02 -12.04
CA ALA A 67 -8.13 -5.66 -11.55
C ALA A 67 -8.11 -4.39 -10.72
N ILE A 68 -7.12 -4.21 -9.83
CA ILE A 68 -6.98 -2.99 -9.03
C ILE A 68 -6.73 -1.78 -9.95
N ARG A 69 -5.86 -1.90 -10.97
CA ARG A 69 -5.66 -0.82 -11.96
C ARG A 69 -6.95 -0.46 -12.68
N ARG A 70 -7.69 -1.45 -13.17
CA ARG A 70 -8.98 -1.23 -13.83
C ARG A 70 -9.98 -0.54 -12.90
N ALA A 71 -10.12 -1.00 -11.66
CA ALA A 71 -11.03 -0.43 -10.68
C ALA A 71 -10.63 0.99 -10.25
N SER A 72 -9.35 1.35 -10.35
CA SER A 72 -8.85 2.70 -10.04
C SER A 72 -9.16 3.76 -11.11
N ALA A 73 -9.69 3.35 -12.27
CA ALA A 73 -9.92 4.22 -13.43
C ALA A 73 -10.79 5.45 -13.17
N ILE A 74 -11.66 5.40 -12.16
CA ILE A 74 -12.56 6.49 -11.74
C ILE A 74 -11.85 7.56 -10.91
N LEU A 75 -10.63 7.31 -10.45
CA LEU A 75 -9.88 8.17 -9.53
C LEU A 75 -8.84 9.03 -10.26
N ASP A 76 -9.11 9.42 -11.52
CA ASP A 76 -8.13 9.93 -12.47
C ASP A 76 -7.90 11.45 -12.43
N ASN A 77 -8.76 12.20 -11.74
CA ASN A 77 -8.73 13.67 -11.74
C ASN A 77 -9.42 14.35 -10.55
N ASP A 78 -10.59 13.84 -10.14
CA ASP A 78 -11.40 14.54 -9.14
C ASP A 78 -10.70 14.58 -7.78
N PRO A 79 -10.83 15.68 -7.02
CA PRO A 79 -10.31 15.75 -5.66
C PRO A 79 -10.72 14.52 -4.85
N GLN A 80 -9.72 13.76 -4.41
CA GLN A 80 -9.96 12.43 -3.88
C GLN A 80 -10.54 12.54 -2.48
N TYR A 81 -11.74 11.98 -2.28
CA TYR A 81 -12.38 11.93 -0.97
C TYR A 81 -11.65 10.94 -0.04
N PRO A 82 -11.38 11.28 1.24
CA PRO A 82 -11.79 12.49 1.97
C PRO A 82 -10.73 13.61 2.01
N PHE A 83 -9.65 13.52 1.23
CA PHE A 83 -8.52 14.46 1.28
C PHE A 83 -8.85 15.85 0.70
N SER A 84 -9.94 15.97 -0.07
CA SER A 84 -10.41 17.24 -0.65
C SER A 84 -9.35 17.98 -1.49
N ARG A 85 -8.50 17.23 -2.20
CA ARG A 85 -7.43 17.73 -3.07
C ARG A 85 -7.17 16.78 -4.22
N ASP A 86 -6.66 17.29 -5.33
CA ASP A 86 -6.01 16.46 -6.35
C ASP A 86 -4.67 15.98 -5.79
N LEU A 87 -4.55 14.68 -5.53
CA LEU A 87 -3.30 14.10 -5.01
C LEU A 87 -2.12 14.39 -5.95
N PHE A 88 -2.35 14.37 -7.26
CA PHE A 88 -1.30 14.38 -8.27
C PHE A 88 -0.87 15.76 -8.72
N GLU A 89 -1.54 16.83 -8.25
CA GLU A 89 -1.11 18.20 -8.50
C GLU A 89 0.34 18.41 -8.04
N HIS A 90 0.69 17.86 -6.88
CA HIS A 90 2.02 17.99 -6.27
C HIS A 90 2.72 16.65 -5.98
N LEU A 91 2.03 15.52 -6.05
CA LEU A 91 2.62 14.19 -5.89
C LEU A 91 2.96 13.57 -7.25
N ALA A 92 4.25 13.44 -7.54
CA ALA A 92 4.76 12.79 -8.74
C ALA A 92 4.65 11.27 -8.60
N VAL A 93 3.71 10.66 -9.33
CA VAL A 93 3.44 9.22 -9.26
C VAL A 93 3.54 8.58 -10.63
N VAL A 94 4.21 7.42 -10.70
CA VAL A 94 4.30 6.61 -11.91
C VAL A 94 3.75 5.22 -11.67
N ASP A 95 3.15 4.62 -12.70
CA ASP A 95 2.89 3.19 -12.73
C ASP A 95 4.09 2.51 -13.40
N TYR A 96 4.81 1.70 -12.63
CA TYR A 96 5.98 0.97 -13.10
C TYR A 96 5.59 -0.26 -13.92
N GLY A 97 4.32 -0.58 -14.07
CA GLY A 97 3.86 -1.86 -14.62
C GLY A 97 4.10 -2.99 -13.62
N ASP A 98 4.45 -4.18 -14.12
CA ASP A 98 4.54 -5.39 -13.28
C ASP A 98 5.97 -5.91 -13.12
N CYS A 99 6.15 -6.73 -12.09
CA CYS A 99 7.32 -7.57 -11.88
C CYS A 99 7.36 -8.67 -12.94
N LEU A 100 8.47 -8.77 -13.67
CA LEU A 100 8.68 -9.89 -14.58
C LEU A 100 9.04 -11.14 -13.78
N LEU A 101 8.12 -12.09 -13.71
CA LEU A 101 8.29 -13.35 -12.99
C LEU A 101 8.43 -14.52 -13.96
N ASP A 102 9.27 -15.49 -13.60
CA ASP A 102 9.36 -16.78 -14.27
C ASP A 102 8.24 -17.68 -13.73
N SER A 103 7.18 -17.85 -14.51
CA SER A 103 6.02 -18.66 -14.12
C SER A 103 6.34 -20.15 -13.99
N GLY A 104 7.48 -20.63 -14.49
CA GLY A 104 7.94 -22.00 -14.31
C GLY A 104 8.92 -22.18 -13.14
N ASN A 105 9.40 -21.10 -12.52
CA ASN A 105 10.44 -21.17 -11.48
C ASN A 105 10.13 -20.28 -10.26
N HIS A 106 9.15 -20.71 -9.46
CA HIS A 106 8.71 -19.98 -8.27
C HIS A 106 9.80 -19.82 -7.21
N GLN A 107 10.77 -20.75 -7.12
CA GLN A 107 11.87 -20.67 -6.15
C GLN A 107 12.75 -19.43 -6.34
N LYS A 108 12.81 -18.87 -7.56
CA LYS A 108 13.53 -17.62 -7.84
C LYS A 108 12.70 -16.36 -7.64
N THR A 109 11.37 -16.50 -7.50
CA THR A 109 10.44 -15.37 -7.35
C THR A 109 10.82 -14.42 -6.21
N PRO A 110 11.07 -14.88 -4.96
CA PRO A 110 11.37 -13.96 -3.87
C PRO A 110 12.57 -13.06 -4.16
N GLY A 111 13.67 -13.66 -4.65
CA GLY A 111 14.87 -12.91 -4.99
C GLY A 111 14.67 -11.97 -6.19
N THR A 112 13.80 -12.31 -7.13
CA THR A 112 13.45 -11.42 -8.25
C THR A 112 12.68 -10.20 -7.77
N ILE A 113 11.68 -10.39 -6.90
CA ILE A 113 10.91 -9.30 -6.29
C ILE A 113 11.85 -8.38 -5.49
N GLU A 114 12.65 -8.95 -4.58
CA GLU A 114 13.57 -8.21 -3.71
C GLU A 114 14.55 -7.34 -4.52
N ARG A 115 15.15 -7.90 -5.58
CA ARG A 115 16.11 -7.17 -6.42
C ARG A 115 15.46 -6.01 -7.17
N GLU A 116 14.24 -6.18 -7.67
CA GLU A 116 13.57 -5.12 -8.42
C GLU A 116 13.05 -4.03 -7.47
N ALA A 117 12.48 -4.41 -6.32
CA ALA A 117 12.13 -3.46 -5.24
C ALA A 117 13.35 -2.63 -4.82
N ALA A 118 14.50 -3.27 -4.57
CA ALA A 118 15.74 -2.58 -4.20
C ALA A 118 16.23 -1.59 -5.28
N LYS A 119 15.97 -1.86 -6.58
CA LYS A 119 16.28 -0.89 -7.65
C LYS A 119 15.38 0.32 -7.59
N ILE A 120 14.07 0.12 -7.38
CA ILE A 120 13.10 1.20 -7.28
C ILE A 120 13.42 2.08 -6.06
N LEU A 121 13.66 1.47 -4.90
CA LEU A 121 13.90 2.16 -3.64
C LEU A 121 15.18 3.02 -3.64
N LYS A 122 16.17 2.72 -4.50
CA LYS A 122 17.36 3.58 -4.69
C LYS A 122 17.02 4.99 -5.18
N SER A 123 15.86 5.18 -5.79
CA SER A 123 15.38 6.52 -6.19
C SER A 123 14.92 7.39 -5.02
N GLY A 124 14.67 6.78 -3.85
CA GLY A 124 14.05 7.43 -2.70
C GLY A 124 12.53 7.54 -2.77
N ALA A 125 11.91 7.04 -3.84
CA ALA A 125 10.45 7.05 -3.99
C ALA A 125 9.77 6.06 -3.04
N PHE A 126 8.57 6.41 -2.59
CA PHE A 126 7.68 5.50 -1.88
C PHE A 126 7.23 4.37 -2.81
N LEU A 127 7.41 3.11 -2.40
CA LEU A 127 6.97 1.95 -3.17
C LEU A 127 5.59 1.50 -2.69
N LEU A 128 4.59 1.65 -3.56
CA LEU A 128 3.25 1.11 -3.39
C LEU A 128 3.08 -0.12 -4.30
N THR A 129 2.86 -1.28 -3.71
CA THR A 129 2.75 -2.53 -4.48
C THR A 129 1.31 -3.01 -4.57
N LEU A 130 0.90 -3.43 -5.76
CA LEU A 130 -0.35 -4.16 -5.99
C LEU A 130 0.03 -5.64 -6.07
N GLY A 131 -0.41 -6.41 -5.09
CA GLY A 131 -0.01 -7.79 -4.92
C GLY A 131 -0.75 -8.76 -5.83
N GLY A 132 -0.20 -9.97 -5.84
CA GLY A 132 -1.00 -11.17 -5.83
C GLY A 132 -1.07 -11.68 -4.39
N ASP A 133 -0.70 -12.92 -4.12
CA ASP A 133 -0.78 -13.50 -2.77
C ASP A 133 0.13 -12.78 -1.75
N HIS A 134 -0.17 -12.94 -0.47
CA HIS A 134 0.49 -12.19 0.61
C HIS A 134 1.99 -12.54 0.78
N PHE A 135 2.47 -13.64 0.20
CA PHE A 135 3.88 -13.98 0.27
C PHE A 135 4.78 -12.94 -0.42
N VAL A 136 4.26 -12.17 -1.39
CA VAL A 136 5.01 -11.11 -2.07
C VAL A 136 5.53 -10.03 -1.11
N THR A 137 4.92 -9.87 0.06
CA THR A 137 5.30 -8.90 1.09
C THR A 137 6.64 -9.24 1.74
N TRP A 138 7.00 -10.51 1.93
CA TRP A 138 8.29 -10.87 2.53
C TRP A 138 9.52 -10.33 1.77
N PRO A 139 9.68 -10.55 0.45
CA PRO A 139 10.80 -9.97 -0.30
C PRO A 139 10.71 -8.43 -0.39
N LEU A 140 9.52 -7.82 -0.32
CA LEU A 140 9.35 -6.37 -0.22
C LEU A 140 9.90 -5.85 1.12
N LEU A 141 9.53 -6.49 2.23
CA LEU A 141 10.02 -6.15 3.57
C LEU A 141 11.55 -6.26 3.64
N LYS A 142 12.15 -7.30 3.05
CA LYS A 142 13.61 -7.43 2.95
C LYS A 142 14.26 -6.23 2.27
N ALA A 143 13.73 -5.82 1.11
CA ALA A 143 14.26 -4.69 0.37
C ALA A 143 14.15 -3.37 1.15
N HIS A 144 13.05 -3.15 1.88
CA HIS A 144 12.88 -1.96 2.71
C HIS A 144 13.78 -1.98 3.96
N ALA A 145 13.87 -3.14 4.64
CA ALA A 145 14.70 -3.29 5.84
C ALA A 145 16.19 -3.13 5.55
N ALA A 146 16.66 -3.47 4.34
CA ALA A 146 18.02 -3.21 3.90
C ALA A 146 18.39 -1.70 3.88
N ILE A 147 17.38 -0.81 3.81
CA ILE A 147 17.56 0.64 3.79
C ILE A 147 17.28 1.25 5.16
N HIS A 148 16.25 0.75 5.84
CA HIS A 148 15.70 1.39 7.06
C HIS A 148 16.05 0.65 8.36
N GLY A 149 16.68 -0.53 8.29
CA GLY A 149 16.78 -1.46 9.42
C GLY A 149 15.46 -2.18 9.69
N PRO A 150 15.34 -2.92 10.81
CA PRO A 150 14.11 -3.62 11.16
C PRO A 150 12.90 -2.68 11.19
N LEU A 151 11.79 -3.10 10.61
CA LEU A 151 10.58 -2.28 10.42
C LEU A 151 9.52 -2.55 11.48
N ALA A 152 8.64 -1.60 11.74
CA ALA A 152 7.32 -1.92 12.29
C ALA A 152 6.43 -2.45 11.15
N LEU A 153 5.66 -3.51 11.40
CA LEU A 153 4.65 -4.02 10.48
C LEU A 153 3.26 -3.65 11.00
N VAL A 154 2.45 -3.02 10.16
CA VAL A 154 1.01 -2.89 10.38
C VAL A 154 0.34 -3.72 9.30
N GLN A 155 -0.30 -4.81 9.72
CA GLN A 155 -0.93 -5.78 8.83
C GLN A 155 -2.43 -5.79 9.05
N PHE A 156 -3.19 -5.45 8.03
CA PHE A 156 -4.64 -5.64 8.00
C PHE A 156 -4.94 -6.98 7.33
N ASP A 157 -5.57 -7.90 8.06
CA ASP A 157 -5.69 -9.29 7.62
C ASP A 157 -6.73 -10.08 8.44
N ALA A 158 -7.33 -11.13 7.87
CA ALA A 158 -8.04 -12.14 8.65
C ALA A 158 -7.08 -13.16 9.32
N HIS A 159 -5.86 -13.27 8.80
CA HIS A 159 -4.83 -14.26 9.11
C HIS A 159 -3.58 -13.63 9.72
N GLN A 160 -2.94 -14.38 10.62
CA GLN A 160 -1.71 -13.92 11.26
C GLN A 160 -0.47 -14.13 10.38
N ASP A 161 -0.55 -15.02 9.40
CA ASP A 161 0.56 -15.46 8.55
C ASP A 161 1.85 -15.85 9.29
N THR A 162 1.67 -16.39 10.50
CA THR A 162 2.71 -16.86 11.41
C THR A 162 2.73 -18.38 11.56
N TRP A 163 2.17 -19.14 10.60
CA TRP A 163 2.26 -20.60 10.62
C TRP A 163 3.73 -21.09 10.61
N PRO A 164 4.01 -22.31 11.11
CA PRO A 164 5.37 -22.84 11.14
C PRO A 164 6.04 -22.85 9.77
N ASP A 165 7.26 -22.32 9.76
CA ASP A 165 8.05 -22.09 8.56
C ASP A 165 9.44 -22.71 8.68
N ASP A 166 9.91 -23.36 7.61
CA ASP A 166 11.21 -24.05 7.53
C ASP A 166 12.33 -23.19 6.89
N GLY A 167 12.04 -21.93 6.57
CA GLY A 167 12.94 -20.99 5.90
C GLY A 167 13.10 -21.22 4.38
N LYS A 168 12.42 -22.21 3.81
CA LYS A 168 12.55 -22.57 2.38
C LYS A 168 11.23 -22.52 1.63
N ARG A 169 10.10 -22.70 2.32
CA ARG A 169 8.77 -22.68 1.72
C ARG A 169 8.42 -21.35 1.08
N ILE A 170 7.58 -21.41 0.07
CA ILE A 170 6.88 -20.25 -0.49
C ILE A 170 5.43 -20.44 -0.08
N ASP A 171 5.01 -19.66 0.91
CA ASP A 171 3.75 -19.88 1.61
C ASP A 171 3.23 -18.54 2.13
N HIS A 172 2.03 -18.16 1.68
CA HIS A 172 1.43 -16.89 2.06
C HIS A 172 1.01 -16.85 3.54
N GLY A 173 0.89 -18.01 4.21
CA GLY A 173 0.47 -18.10 5.61
C GLY A 173 1.61 -18.20 6.63
N SER A 174 2.88 -18.12 6.22
CA SER A 174 4.03 -18.31 7.14
C SER A 174 5.08 -17.20 7.11
N PHE A 175 4.95 -16.24 6.19
CA PHE A 175 6.00 -15.28 5.89
C PHE A 175 6.24 -14.25 7.00
N VAL A 176 5.23 -13.93 7.82
CA VAL A 176 5.35 -12.98 8.94
C VAL A 176 6.21 -13.61 10.03
N GLY A 177 5.96 -14.87 10.37
CA GLY A 177 6.79 -15.62 11.31
C GLY A 177 8.25 -15.72 10.84
N ARG A 178 8.46 -15.88 9.53
CA ARG A 178 9.80 -15.81 8.93
C ARG A 178 10.42 -14.41 9.07
N ALA A 179 9.67 -13.34 8.78
CA ALA A 179 10.15 -11.97 8.89
C ALA A 179 10.59 -11.60 10.32
N VAL A 180 9.88 -12.08 11.36
CA VAL A 180 10.31 -11.90 12.76
C VAL A 180 11.61 -12.65 13.03
N LYS A 181 11.70 -13.95 12.67
CA LYS A 181 12.89 -14.78 12.92
C LYS A 181 14.14 -14.23 12.23
N GLU A 182 13.99 -13.63 11.06
CA GLU A 182 15.08 -13.00 10.30
C GLU A 182 15.41 -11.57 10.76
N GLY A 183 14.68 -11.03 11.74
CA GLY A 183 14.89 -9.68 12.27
C GLY A 183 14.52 -8.56 11.28
N ILE A 184 13.69 -8.87 10.29
CA ILE A 184 13.22 -7.91 9.26
C ILE A 184 12.15 -6.99 9.85
N ILE A 185 11.28 -7.54 10.71
CA ILE A 185 10.28 -6.78 11.45
C ILE A 185 10.51 -6.89 12.96
N ASP A 186 10.17 -5.81 13.66
CA ASP A 186 10.22 -5.69 15.11
C ASP A 186 8.85 -6.02 15.70
N PRO A 187 8.67 -7.19 16.35
CA PRO A 187 7.37 -7.61 16.86
C PRO A 187 6.83 -6.65 17.92
N ASP A 188 7.70 -6.01 18.73
CA ASP A 188 7.33 -5.05 19.77
C ASP A 188 6.82 -3.71 19.24
N ARG A 189 6.97 -3.50 17.93
CA ARG A 189 6.45 -2.32 17.22
C ARG A 189 5.45 -2.69 16.12
N SER A 190 5.13 -3.97 15.99
CA SER A 190 4.21 -4.48 14.98
C SER A 190 2.82 -4.77 15.55
N ILE A 191 1.81 -4.64 14.69
CA ILE A 191 0.40 -4.85 14.99
C ILE A 191 -0.33 -5.50 13.82
N GLN A 192 -1.24 -6.44 14.14
CA GLN A 192 -2.15 -7.09 13.21
C GLN A 192 -3.59 -6.69 13.53
N ILE A 193 -4.40 -6.40 12.51
CA ILE A 193 -5.73 -5.82 12.62
C ILE A 193 -6.71 -6.66 11.80
N GLY A 194 -7.80 -7.11 12.44
CA GLY A 194 -8.85 -7.89 11.76
C GLY A 194 -8.74 -9.40 11.94
N ILE A 195 -7.74 -9.86 12.70
CA ILE A 195 -7.42 -11.28 12.87
C ILE A 195 -8.61 -12.05 13.43
N ARG A 196 -8.99 -13.11 12.72
CA ARG A 196 -10.12 -13.98 13.09
C ARG A 196 -9.87 -15.44 12.73
N THR A 197 -8.59 -15.80 12.69
CA THR A 197 -8.06 -17.17 12.64
C THR A 197 -7.00 -17.35 13.73
N HIS A 198 -6.53 -18.58 13.94
CA HIS A 198 -5.55 -18.90 14.99
C HIS A 198 -4.36 -19.66 14.41
N ALA A 199 -3.22 -18.97 14.32
CA ALA A 199 -1.90 -19.57 14.15
C ALA A 199 -1.31 -19.92 15.52
N PRO A 200 -0.37 -20.87 15.62
CA PRO A 200 0.14 -21.36 16.91
C PRO A 200 0.98 -20.35 17.70
N ASP A 201 1.53 -19.33 17.04
CA ASP A 201 2.40 -18.32 17.67
C ASP A 201 2.12 -16.93 17.09
N THR A 202 2.10 -15.91 17.94
CA THR A 202 1.96 -14.50 17.55
C THR A 202 3.32 -13.83 17.35
N PHE A 203 4.41 -14.48 17.79
CA PHE A 203 5.76 -13.92 17.81
C PHE A 203 5.87 -12.61 18.61
N GLY A 204 4.94 -12.34 19.52
CA GLY A 204 4.88 -11.09 20.30
C GLY A 204 4.25 -9.90 19.56
N ILE A 205 3.73 -10.10 18.35
CA ILE A 205 3.00 -9.08 17.59
C ILE A 205 1.67 -8.78 18.29
N LYS A 206 1.32 -7.50 18.42
CA LYS A 206 0.03 -7.09 19.00
C LYS A 206 -1.10 -7.44 18.02
N ILE A 207 -2.19 -8.01 18.51
CA ILE A 207 -3.35 -8.35 17.67
C ILE A 207 -4.56 -7.53 18.13
N LEU A 208 -5.29 -6.98 17.17
CA LEU A 208 -6.67 -6.53 17.33
C LEU A 208 -7.55 -7.47 16.52
N HIS A 209 -8.32 -8.32 17.19
CA HIS A 209 -9.14 -9.33 16.56
C HIS A 209 -10.33 -8.72 15.82
N GLY A 210 -10.86 -9.46 14.84
CA GLY A 210 -12.00 -9.03 14.00
C GLY A 210 -13.22 -8.60 14.82
N HIS A 211 -13.55 -9.34 15.88
CA HIS A 211 -14.67 -8.99 16.76
C HIS A 211 -14.40 -7.73 17.61
N GLU A 212 -13.16 -7.53 18.07
CA GLU A 212 -12.79 -6.34 18.85
C GLU A 212 -12.88 -5.08 18.00
N ILE A 213 -12.33 -5.10 16.78
CA ILE A 213 -12.37 -3.94 15.90
C ILE A 213 -13.79 -3.62 15.42
N GLU A 214 -14.71 -4.59 15.48
CA GLU A 214 -16.11 -4.34 15.17
C GLU A 214 -16.79 -3.47 16.25
N GLU A 215 -16.36 -3.61 17.50
CA GLU A 215 -16.84 -2.80 18.62
C GLU A 215 -16.07 -1.47 18.77
N MET A 216 -14.87 -1.38 18.21
CA MET A 216 -14.05 -0.16 18.26
C MET A 216 -14.50 0.91 17.26
N ARG A 217 -14.28 2.18 17.64
CA ARG A 217 -14.33 3.28 16.66
C ARG A 217 -13.07 3.24 15.81
N ALA A 218 -13.18 3.72 14.57
CA ALA A 218 -12.04 3.86 13.67
C ALA A 218 -10.88 4.68 14.26
N SER A 219 -11.18 5.70 15.08
CA SER A 219 -10.18 6.50 15.81
C SER A 219 -9.40 5.68 16.83
N ASP A 220 -10.04 4.71 17.47
CA ASP A 220 -9.43 3.91 18.53
C ASP A 220 -8.50 2.86 17.92
N ILE A 221 -8.89 2.31 16.76
CA ILE A 221 -8.04 1.43 15.96
C ILE A 221 -6.80 2.20 15.48
N ALA A 222 -6.99 3.39 14.90
CA ALA A 222 -5.90 4.24 14.44
C ALA A 222 -4.94 4.62 15.59
N TYR A 223 -5.48 4.99 16.75
CA TYR A 223 -4.68 5.26 17.95
C TYR A 223 -3.83 4.05 18.35
N ALA A 224 -4.43 2.85 18.40
CA ALA A 224 -3.70 1.64 18.76
C ALA A 224 -2.55 1.30 17.80
N ILE A 225 -2.70 1.62 16.51
CA ILE A 225 -1.65 1.47 15.50
C ILE A 225 -0.54 2.51 15.73
N VAL A 226 -0.88 3.79 15.91
CA VAL A 226 0.11 4.86 16.14
C VAL A 226 0.90 4.62 17.42
N ASP A 227 0.21 4.25 18.51
CA ASP A 227 0.83 3.92 19.80
C ASP A 227 1.80 2.73 19.68
N ARG A 228 1.38 1.65 19.01
CA ARG A 228 2.21 0.45 18.86
C ARG A 228 3.45 0.71 18.01
N THR A 229 3.29 1.39 16.87
CA THR A 229 4.41 1.70 15.96
C THR A 229 5.41 2.67 16.59
N GLY A 230 4.96 3.59 17.46
CA GLY A 230 5.83 4.41 18.29
C GLY A 230 6.85 5.26 17.52
N GLY A 231 6.50 5.70 16.31
CA GLY A 231 7.37 6.48 15.42
C GLY A 231 8.44 5.67 14.67
N LYS A 232 8.44 4.34 14.77
CA LYS A 232 9.33 3.48 13.99
C LYS A 232 8.97 3.53 12.49
N LYS A 233 9.97 3.38 11.62
CA LYS A 233 9.75 3.20 10.17
C LYS A 233 8.81 2.02 9.95
N THR A 234 7.69 2.27 9.30
CA THR A 234 6.56 1.34 9.26
C THR A 234 6.25 0.91 7.83
N TYR A 235 6.04 -0.39 7.63
CA TYR A 235 5.47 -0.94 6.40
C TYR A 235 3.99 -1.27 6.63
N LEU A 236 3.11 -0.83 5.73
CA LEU A 236 1.68 -1.17 5.77
C LEU A 236 1.41 -2.29 4.76
N THR A 237 0.94 -3.44 5.21
CA THR A 237 0.39 -4.46 4.32
C THR A 237 -1.12 -4.55 4.52
N PHE A 238 -1.85 -4.64 3.41
CA PHE A 238 -3.30 -4.81 3.42
C PHE A 238 -3.70 -6.05 2.63
N ASP A 239 -3.99 -7.13 3.34
CA ASP A 239 -4.74 -8.24 2.78
C ASP A 239 -6.19 -7.84 2.59
N ILE A 240 -6.71 -7.98 1.37
CA ILE A 240 -8.09 -7.62 1.10
C ILE A 240 -9.09 -8.50 1.87
N ASP A 241 -8.68 -9.71 2.27
CA ASP A 241 -9.46 -10.61 3.10
C ASP A 241 -9.59 -10.14 4.55
N CYS A 242 -8.87 -9.09 4.94
CA CYS A 242 -9.17 -8.35 6.16
C CYS A 242 -10.65 -7.95 6.20
N LEU A 243 -11.22 -7.53 5.07
CA LEU A 243 -12.63 -7.16 4.97
C LEU A 243 -13.55 -8.38 5.03
N ASP A 244 -14.79 -8.18 5.48
CA ASP A 244 -15.78 -9.25 5.40
C ASP A 244 -15.99 -9.69 3.93
N PRO A 245 -16.28 -10.98 3.65
CA PRO A 245 -16.62 -11.45 2.31
C PRO A 245 -17.81 -10.71 1.66
N ALA A 246 -18.67 -10.05 2.44
CA ALA A 246 -19.70 -9.15 1.90
C ALA A 246 -19.12 -7.92 1.16
N TYR A 247 -17.89 -7.52 1.48
CA TYR A 247 -17.20 -6.36 0.89
C TYR A 247 -15.99 -6.75 0.04
N ALA A 248 -15.38 -7.92 0.30
CA ALA A 248 -14.26 -8.46 -0.45
C ALA A 248 -14.47 -9.96 -0.81
N PRO A 249 -15.49 -10.30 -1.62
CA PRO A 249 -15.71 -11.69 -2.04
C PRO A 249 -14.56 -12.25 -2.90
N GLY A 250 -13.85 -11.37 -3.60
CA GLY A 250 -12.76 -11.67 -4.54
C GLY A 250 -11.43 -11.91 -3.86
N THR A 251 -11.32 -12.94 -3.00
CA THR A 251 -10.08 -13.33 -2.33
C THR A 251 -9.94 -14.86 -2.20
N GLY A 252 -8.71 -15.34 -2.00
CA GLY A 252 -8.36 -16.76 -1.93
C GLY A 252 -8.86 -17.49 -0.67
N THR A 253 -8.91 -16.77 0.46
CA THR A 253 -9.13 -17.31 1.81
C THR A 253 -10.18 -16.52 2.59
N PRO A 254 -11.41 -16.35 2.08
CA PRO A 254 -12.41 -15.50 2.74
C PRO A 254 -12.79 -16.03 4.13
N VAL A 255 -12.74 -15.17 5.15
CA VAL A 255 -13.18 -15.47 6.53
C VAL A 255 -14.28 -14.50 6.94
N ALA A 256 -15.45 -15.03 7.30
CA ALA A 256 -16.60 -14.23 7.75
C ALA A 256 -16.36 -13.51 9.08
N GLY A 257 -17.10 -12.43 9.33
CA GLY A 257 -16.99 -11.62 10.55
C GLY A 257 -15.91 -10.55 10.46
N GLY A 258 -15.63 -10.05 9.25
CA GLY A 258 -14.70 -8.94 9.04
C GLY A 258 -15.36 -7.56 9.18
N PRO A 259 -14.57 -6.48 9.29
CA PRO A 259 -15.06 -5.12 9.23
C PRO A 259 -15.55 -4.76 7.81
N SER A 260 -16.38 -3.72 7.74
CA SER A 260 -16.73 -3.07 6.48
C SER A 260 -15.59 -2.25 5.90
N SER A 261 -15.61 -2.05 4.57
CA SER A 261 -14.68 -1.14 3.89
C SER A 261 -14.74 0.29 4.46
N ALA A 262 -15.93 0.78 4.81
CA ALA A 262 -16.11 2.11 5.39
C ALA A 262 -15.38 2.30 6.73
N LYS A 263 -15.40 1.28 7.60
CA LYS A 263 -14.68 1.31 8.88
C LYS A 263 -13.17 1.37 8.66
N ILE A 264 -12.65 0.50 7.79
CA ILE A 264 -11.23 0.45 7.47
C ILE A 264 -10.73 1.75 6.83
N LEU A 265 -11.42 2.29 5.81
CA LEU A 265 -11.04 3.55 5.18
C LEU A 265 -11.08 4.72 6.19
N SER A 266 -12.02 4.69 7.15
CA SER A 266 -12.08 5.66 8.24
C SER A 266 -10.90 5.53 9.22
N THR A 267 -10.34 4.34 9.39
CA THR A 267 -9.12 4.10 10.18
C THR A 267 -7.89 4.59 9.42
N LEU A 268 -7.72 4.18 8.16
CA LEU A 268 -6.55 4.49 7.34
C LEU A 268 -6.29 5.99 7.20
N ARG A 269 -7.33 6.80 6.98
CA ARG A 269 -7.18 8.27 6.87
C ARG A 269 -6.61 8.95 8.13
N GLN A 270 -6.64 8.27 9.28
CA GLN A 270 -6.15 8.80 10.55
C GLN A 270 -4.69 8.39 10.85
N LEU A 271 -4.01 7.71 9.92
CA LEU A 271 -2.64 7.23 10.09
C LEU A 271 -1.58 8.25 9.63
N ASN A 272 -1.93 9.53 9.51
CA ASN A 272 -1.05 10.61 9.04
C ASN A 272 0.16 10.90 9.95
N GLN A 273 0.22 10.30 11.14
CA GLN A 273 1.33 10.40 12.09
C GLN A 273 2.36 9.28 11.94
N ILE A 274 2.06 8.24 11.16
CA ILE A 274 2.96 7.10 10.98
C ILE A 274 4.02 7.43 9.94
N ASP A 275 5.27 7.04 10.22
CA ASP A 275 6.37 7.16 9.26
C ASP A 275 6.38 5.96 8.30
N ILE A 276 5.41 5.95 7.39
CA ILE A 276 5.22 4.89 6.40
C ILE A 276 6.33 4.96 5.35
N VAL A 277 7.06 3.86 5.16
CA VAL A 277 8.18 3.78 4.19
C VAL A 277 7.86 2.98 2.93
N GLY A 278 6.79 2.20 2.96
CA GLY A 278 6.28 1.43 1.83
C GLY A 278 4.95 0.79 2.20
N ALA A 279 4.22 0.35 1.19
CA ALA A 279 2.96 -0.35 1.41
C ALA A 279 2.61 -1.32 0.26
N ASP A 280 1.72 -2.26 0.54
CA ASP A 280 1.10 -3.11 -0.46
C ASP A 280 -0.40 -3.37 -0.19
N VAL A 281 -1.10 -3.81 -1.24
CA VAL A 281 -2.48 -4.31 -1.20
C VAL A 281 -2.50 -5.65 -1.92
N VAL A 282 -2.83 -6.73 -1.23
CA VAL A 282 -2.64 -8.12 -1.68
C VAL A 282 -3.95 -8.91 -1.72
N GLU A 283 -3.88 -10.15 -2.23
CA GLU A 283 -4.94 -11.17 -2.26
C GLU A 283 -6.23 -10.83 -3.05
N VAL A 284 -6.26 -9.71 -3.79
CA VAL A 284 -7.36 -9.46 -4.75
C VAL A 284 -7.34 -10.53 -5.84
N ALA A 285 -8.36 -11.39 -5.85
CA ALA A 285 -8.54 -12.51 -6.77
C ALA A 285 -9.80 -12.29 -7.64
N PRO A 286 -9.64 -11.71 -8.85
CA PRO A 286 -10.77 -11.23 -9.67
C PRO A 286 -11.74 -12.32 -10.11
N ALA A 287 -11.29 -13.58 -10.18
CA ALA A 287 -12.13 -14.72 -10.53
C ALA A 287 -13.24 -14.99 -9.50
N TYR A 288 -13.07 -14.51 -8.27
CA TYR A 288 -14.07 -14.62 -7.19
C TYR A 288 -14.73 -13.28 -6.87
N ASP A 289 -14.30 -12.20 -7.53
CA ASP A 289 -14.87 -10.87 -7.32
C ASP A 289 -16.27 -10.78 -7.95
N HIS A 290 -17.11 -9.91 -7.39
CA HIS A 290 -18.47 -9.69 -7.88
C HIS A 290 -18.65 -8.21 -8.20
N ALA A 291 -18.91 -7.89 -9.47
CA ALA A 291 -19.07 -6.50 -9.94
C ALA A 291 -17.89 -5.58 -9.53
N ASP A 292 -16.67 -6.11 -9.55
CA ASP A 292 -15.41 -5.43 -9.22
C ASP A 292 -15.36 -4.86 -7.77
N ILE A 293 -16.25 -5.24 -6.85
CA ILE A 293 -16.33 -4.60 -5.52
C ILE A 293 -15.06 -4.81 -4.68
N THR A 294 -14.39 -5.95 -4.82
CA THR A 294 -13.13 -6.25 -4.13
C THR A 294 -11.99 -5.46 -4.73
N ALA A 295 -11.90 -5.40 -6.06
CA ALA A 295 -10.92 -4.59 -6.76
C ALA A 295 -11.11 -3.08 -6.49
N ILE A 296 -12.36 -2.61 -6.35
CA ILE A 296 -12.69 -1.24 -5.94
C ILE A 296 -12.24 -1.00 -4.50
N ALA A 297 -12.49 -1.91 -3.57
CA ALA A 297 -11.98 -1.79 -2.21
C ALA A 297 -10.44 -1.71 -2.18
N GLY A 298 -9.77 -2.59 -2.92
CA GLY A 298 -8.32 -2.59 -3.05
C GLY A 298 -7.75 -1.30 -3.66
N SER A 299 -8.39 -0.76 -4.71
CA SER A 299 -7.97 0.51 -5.32
C SER A 299 -8.16 1.69 -4.37
N MET A 300 -9.22 1.68 -3.54
CA MET A 300 -9.46 2.71 -2.54
C MET A 300 -8.44 2.66 -1.39
N VAL A 301 -8.02 1.47 -0.93
CA VAL A 301 -6.93 1.34 0.05
C VAL A 301 -5.62 1.88 -0.53
N ALA A 302 -5.26 1.46 -1.75
CA ALA A 302 -4.06 1.95 -2.43
C ALA A 302 -4.08 3.48 -2.63
N MET A 303 -5.24 4.06 -2.97
CA MET A 303 -5.43 5.51 -3.06
C MET A 303 -5.26 6.19 -1.69
N GLN A 304 -5.78 5.62 -0.59
CA GLN A 304 -5.58 6.17 0.76
C GLN A 304 -4.10 6.26 1.13
N TYR A 305 -3.28 5.27 0.77
CA TYR A 305 -1.83 5.33 1.00
C TYR A 305 -1.17 6.49 0.25
N LEU A 306 -1.53 6.71 -1.02
CA LEU A 306 -1.05 7.88 -1.77
C LEU A 306 -1.58 9.19 -1.18
N GLY A 307 -2.81 9.20 -0.66
CA GLY A 307 -3.40 10.37 -0.01
C GLY A 307 -2.67 10.77 1.27
N LEU A 308 -2.34 9.81 2.13
CA LEU A 308 -1.51 10.05 3.32
C LEU A 308 -0.13 10.63 2.95
N LEU A 309 0.46 10.12 1.86
CA LEU A 309 1.74 10.63 1.35
C LEU A 309 1.61 12.07 0.84
N ALA A 310 0.53 12.38 0.11
CA ALA A 310 0.25 13.73 -0.39
C ALA A 310 0.00 14.72 0.75
N GLU A 311 -0.73 14.33 1.81
CA GLU A 311 -0.91 15.16 3.01
C GLU A 311 0.42 15.43 3.72
N ARG A 312 1.27 14.40 3.87
CA ARG A 312 2.60 14.57 4.45
C ARG A 312 3.45 15.55 3.62
N LYS A 313 3.45 15.40 2.29
CA LYS A 313 4.20 16.27 1.39
C LYS A 313 3.76 17.73 1.52
N ALA A 314 2.46 18.00 1.46
CA ALA A 314 1.93 19.36 1.58
C ALA A 314 2.25 20.00 2.93
N ARG A 315 2.13 19.25 4.04
CA ARG A 315 2.54 19.77 5.36
C ARG A 315 4.02 20.17 5.41
N LEU A 316 4.90 19.39 4.77
CA LEU A 316 6.33 19.71 4.71
C LEU A 316 6.59 20.95 3.84
N GLU A 317 5.88 21.10 2.73
CA GLU A 317 5.96 22.28 1.86
C GLU A 317 5.47 23.55 2.57
N GLU A 318 4.35 23.47 3.30
CA GLU A 318 3.83 24.58 4.12
C GLU A 318 4.82 25.01 5.20
N LEU A 319 5.45 24.06 5.91
CA LEU A 319 6.48 24.33 6.92
C LEU A 319 7.72 25.01 6.31
N ASN A 320 8.18 24.54 5.15
CA ASN A 320 9.33 25.14 4.46
C ASN A 320 9.03 26.56 3.97
N ASN A 321 7.84 26.80 3.42
CA ASN A 321 7.41 28.12 2.97
C ASN A 321 7.19 29.09 4.13
N GLY A 322 6.66 28.62 5.26
CA GLY A 322 6.53 29.40 6.49
C GLY A 322 7.88 29.84 7.08
N ASN A 323 8.88 28.97 7.04
CA ASN A 323 10.25 29.29 7.49
C ASN A 323 10.96 30.30 6.58
N HIS A 324 10.73 30.27 5.27
CA HIS A 324 11.27 31.28 4.34
C HIS A 324 10.65 32.67 4.55
N ASN A 325 9.35 32.75 4.87
CA ASN A 325 8.71 34.02 5.20
C ASN A 325 9.12 34.55 6.60
N GLY A 326 9.44 33.67 7.55
CA GLY A 326 9.98 34.07 8.86
C GLY A 326 11.43 34.59 8.82
N ALA A 327 12.28 34.04 7.93
CA ALA A 327 13.65 34.50 7.75
C ALA A 327 13.74 35.87 7.05
N ALA A 328 12.77 36.21 6.19
CA ALA A 328 12.70 37.53 5.55
C ALA A 328 12.34 38.66 6.53
N VAL A 329 11.64 38.37 7.63
CA VAL A 329 11.27 39.37 8.64
C VAL A 329 12.45 39.74 9.55
N ILE A 330 13.42 38.83 9.75
CA ILE A 330 14.57 39.08 10.64
C ILE A 330 15.70 39.88 9.94
N GLN A 331 15.74 39.92 8.61
CA GLN A 331 16.69 40.77 7.86
C GLN A 331 16.20 42.21 7.62
N GLY A 332 14.98 42.56 8.05
CA GLY A 332 14.41 43.90 7.90
C GLY A 332 14.55 44.84 9.11
N GLN A 333 15.05 44.35 10.25
CA GLN A 333 15.27 45.18 11.46
C GLN A 333 16.76 45.48 11.66
N GLY A 334 17.33 46.18 10.68
CA GLY A 334 18.62 46.85 10.80
C GLY A 334 18.47 48.37 10.71
N ILE A 335 18.62 49.02 11.87
CA ILE A 335 19.09 50.41 12.06
C ILE A 335 18.10 51.54 11.68
N GLN A 336 17.55 52.22 12.71
CA GLN A 336 17.58 53.68 12.81
C GLN A 336 17.75 54.13 14.28
N SER A 337 18.89 54.80 14.52
CA SER A 337 19.33 55.68 15.62
C SER A 337 19.09 55.26 17.08
#